data_AF-A0A218P930-F1
#
_entry.id   AF-A0A218P930-F1
#
_cell.length_a   1.000
_cell.length_b   1.000
_cell.length_c   1.000
_cell.angle_alpha   90.00
_cell.angle_beta   90.00
_cell.angle_gamma   90.00
#
_symmetry.space_group_name_H-M   'P 1'
#
loop_
_entity.id
_entity.type
_entity.pdbx_description
1 polymer ?
#
loop_
_entity_poly.entity_id
_entity_poly.type
_entity_poly.pdbx_seq_one_letter_code
_entity_poly.pdbx_strand_id
1 'polypeptide(L)' 'MEARVCKFCAGENLKDVVRALKERGFNVSVAECIGLCAKYECGNINVIAGRREISVKSLDEFIEALEG' A
#
# COMPACT_ATOMS: atom_id res chain seq x y z
N MET A 1 -11.83 -8.18 -2.17
CA MET A 1 -11.02 -7.54 -3.25
C MET A 1 -9.56 -7.83 -2.95
N GLU A 2 -8.67 -7.96 -3.93
CA GLU A 2 -7.24 -8.27 -3.66
C GLU A 2 -6.42 -6.99 -3.44
N ALA A 3 -5.41 -7.05 -2.57
CA ALA A 3 -4.43 -5.99 -2.39
C ALA A 3 -3.00 -6.55 -2.35
N ARG A 4 -2.05 -5.84 -2.97
CA ARG A 4 -0.63 -6.15 -2.98
C ARG A 4 0.15 -5.01 -2.34
N VAL A 5 0.91 -5.29 -1.30
CA VAL A 5 1.73 -4.32 -0.57
C VAL A 5 3.20 -4.55 -0.86
N CYS A 6 3.94 -3.48 -1.15
CA CYS A 6 5.39 -3.51 -1.26
C CYS A 6 6.03 -3.47 0.13
N LYS A 7 6.71 -4.55 0.55
CA LYS A 7 7.38 -4.63 1.85
C LYS A 7 8.44 -3.54 2.02
N PHE A 8 9.25 -3.28 1.00
CA PHE A 8 10.32 -2.29 1.08
C PHE A 8 9.78 -0.86 1.12
N CYS A 9 8.79 -0.56 0.27
CA CYS A 9 8.26 0.80 0.15
C CYS A 9 7.28 1.11 1.32
N ALA A 10 6.62 0.11 1.94
CA ALA A 10 5.83 0.31 3.16
C ALA A 10 6.69 0.46 4.44
N GLY A 11 7.90 -0.11 4.47
CA GLY A 11 8.85 0.07 5.57
C GLY A 11 8.28 -0.28 6.94
N GLU A 12 8.48 0.60 7.91
CA GLU A 12 7.98 0.46 9.29
C GLU A 12 6.44 0.44 9.37
N ASN A 13 5.76 1.09 8.41
CA ASN A 13 4.30 1.17 8.34
C ASN A 13 3.64 -0.11 7.80
N LEU A 14 4.42 -1.14 7.42
CA LEU A 14 3.89 -2.36 6.80
C LEU A 14 2.74 -3.00 7.60
N LYS A 15 2.87 -3.08 8.93
CA LYS A 15 1.84 -3.69 9.78
C LYS A 15 0.54 -2.90 9.73
N ASP A 16 0.63 -1.57 9.83
CA ASP A 16 -0.54 -0.69 9.84
C ASP A 16 -1.21 -0.63 8.46
N VAL A 17 -0.42 -0.59 7.38
CA VAL A 17 -0.90 -0.67 5.99
C VAL A 17 -1.68 -1.98 5.76
N VAL A 18 -1.12 -3.11 6.18
CA VAL A 18 -1.79 -4.42 6.05
C VAL A 18 -3.07 -4.47 6.90
N ARG A 19 -3.04 -3.94 8.12
CA ARG A 19 -4.21 -3.87 9.00
C ARG A 19 -5.32 -3.04 8.35
N ALA A 20 -5.02 -1.83 7.90
CA ALA A 20 -5.98 -0.92 7.28
C ALA A 20 -6.65 -1.50 6.02
N LEU A 21 -5.89 -2.26 5.22
CA LEU A 21 -6.42 -2.98 4.06
C LEU A 21 -7.34 -4.14 4.47
N LYS A 22 -6.93 -4.94 5.45
CA LYS A 22 -7.74 -6.07 5.94
C LYS A 22 -9.05 -5.61 6.57
N GLU A 23 -9.03 -4.53 7.35
CA GLU A 23 -10.21 -3.92 7.95
C GLU A 23 -11.23 -3.46 6.89
N ARG A 24 -10.76 -3.11 5.69
CA ARG A 24 -11.60 -2.75 4.53
C ARG A 24 -11.97 -3.96 3.64
N GLY A 25 -11.73 -5.19 4.09
CA GLY A 25 -12.12 -6.40 3.38
C GLY A 25 -11.23 -6.77 2.19
N PHE A 26 -10.01 -6.23 2.13
CA PHE A 26 -9.03 -6.68 1.14
C PHE A 26 -8.37 -7.99 1.59
N ASN A 27 -8.21 -8.90 0.64
CA ASN A 27 -7.29 -10.02 0.77
C ASN A 27 -5.88 -9.52 0.45
N VAL A 28 -5.01 -9.50 1.44
CA VAL A 28 -3.72 -8.80 1.37
C VAL A 28 -2.58 -9.78 1.13
N SER A 29 -1.79 -9.53 0.09
CA SER A 29 -0.51 -10.19 -0.17
C SER A 29 0.63 -9.19 -0.02
N VAL A 30 1.69 -9.59 0.66
CA VAL A 30 2.88 -8.77 0.85
C VAL A 30 3.97 -9.33 -0.06
N ALA A 31 4.50 -8.51 -0.95
CA ALA A 31 5.60 -8.86 -1.84
C ALA A 31 6.83 -7.99 -1.51
N GLU A 32 8.03 -8.47 -1.82
CA GLU A 32 9.25 -7.69 -1.64
C GLU A 32 9.19 -6.37 -2.43
N CYS A 33 8.88 -6.46 -3.73
CA CYS A 33 8.66 -5.32 -4.61
C CYS A 33 7.46 -5.59 -5.55
N ILE A 34 6.73 -4.54 -5.90
CA ILE A 34 5.60 -4.58 -6.85
C ILE A 34 5.81 -3.65 -8.06
N GLY A 35 7.01 -3.10 -8.24
CA GLY A 35 7.39 -2.29 -9.40
C GLY A 35 6.94 -0.82 -9.37
N LEU A 36 6.05 -0.43 -8.45
CA LEU A 36 5.57 0.96 -8.36
C LEU A 36 6.68 1.98 -8.07
N CYS A 37 7.75 1.57 -7.36
CA CYS A 37 8.86 2.44 -7.01
C CYS A 37 9.75 2.81 -8.23
N ALA A 38 9.46 2.29 -9.45
CA ALA A 38 10.02 2.76 -10.72
C ALA A 38 9.21 3.89 -11.39
N LYS A 39 7.95 4.05 -10.99
CA LYS A 39 7.02 5.08 -11.47
C LYS A 39 6.89 6.23 -10.48
N TYR A 40 6.99 5.93 -9.19
CA TYR A 40 6.82 6.85 -8.08
C TYR A 40 8.10 7.06 -7.28
N GLU A 41 8.14 8.15 -6.51
CA GLU A 41 9.28 8.50 -5.67
C GLU A 41 9.60 7.42 -4.62
N CYS A 42 10.88 7.28 -4.30
CA CYS A 42 11.35 6.43 -3.20
C CYS A 42 10.87 6.99 -1.86
N GLY A 43 10.61 6.10 -0.90
CA GLY A 43 10.08 6.47 0.42
C GLY A 43 8.55 6.53 0.49
N ASN A 44 7.85 6.38 -0.63
CA ASN A 44 6.39 6.29 -0.65
C ASN A 44 5.92 4.90 -0.21
N ILE A 45 4.79 4.84 0.51
CA ILE A 45 4.01 3.63 0.71
C ILE A 45 3.34 3.27 -0.62
N ASN A 46 3.71 2.10 -1.17
CA ASN A 46 3.24 1.63 -2.46
C ASN A 46 2.36 0.39 -2.32
N VAL A 47 1.11 0.50 -2.77
CA VAL A 47 0.07 -0.54 -2.68
C VAL A 47 -0.73 -0.59 -3.97
N ILE A 48 -1.06 -1.79 -4.45
CA ILE A 48 -2.08 -2.01 -5.48
C ILE A 48 -3.32 -2.57 -4.78
N ALA A 49 -4.41 -1.81 -4.74
CA ALA A 49 -5.68 -2.21 -4.14
C ALA A 49 -6.73 -2.39 -5.24
N GLY A 50 -7.10 -3.63 -5.53
CA GLY A 50 -7.97 -3.97 -6.66
C GLY A 50 -7.35 -3.54 -8.00
N ARG A 51 -7.93 -2.51 -8.63
CA ARG A 51 -7.46 -1.91 -9.89
C ARG A 51 -6.76 -0.55 -9.70
N ARG A 52 -6.58 -0.10 -8.45
CA ARG A 52 -6.00 1.21 -8.10
C ARG A 52 -4.57 1.04 -7.63
N GLU A 53 -3.70 1.92 -8.11
CA GLU A 53 -2.35 2.12 -7.55
C GLU A 53 -2.44 3.24 -6.51
N ILE A 54 -1.94 2.99 -5.31
CA ILE A 54 -1.83 3.97 -4.23
C ILE A 54 -0.34 4.14 -3.94
N SER A 55 0.14 5.37 -4.06
CA SER A 55 1.51 5.78 -3.78
C SER A 55 1.47 7.10 -3.02
N VAL A 56 1.79 7.06 -1.73
CA VAL A 56 1.63 8.19 -0.80
C VAL A 56 2.82 8.28 0.17
N LYS A 57 3.05 9.44 0.77
CA LYS A 57 4.25 9.68 1.62
C LYS A 57 4.04 9.29 3.08
N SER A 58 2.80 9.18 3.54
CA SER A 58 2.48 8.90 4.94
C SER A 58 1.36 7.86 5.09
N LEU A 59 1.24 7.31 6.30
CA LEU A 59 0.14 6.41 6.64
C LEU A 59 -1.21 7.13 6.63
N ASP A 60 -1.26 8.40 7.03
CA ASP A 60 -2.50 9.19 7.03
C ASP A 60 -3.02 9.40 5.60
N GLU A 61 -2.14 9.82 4.68
CA GLU A 61 -2.48 9.91 3.26
C GLU A 61 -2.91 8.55 2.67
N PHE A 62 -2.34 7.45 3.17
CA PHE A 62 -2.73 6.10 2.76
C PHE A 62 -4.15 5.76 3.20
N ILE A 63 -4.51 6.10 4.44
CA ILE A 63 -5.85 5.88 4.98
C ILE A 63 -6.88 6.71 4.19
N GLU A 64 -6.59 7.99 3.93
CA GLU A 64 -7.43 8.86 3.10
C GLU A 64 -7.58 8.30 1.67
N ALA A 65 -6.49 7.83 1.06
CA ALA A 65 -6.52 7.27 -0.29
C ALA A 65 -7.37 5.98 -0.40
N LEU A 66 -7.54 5.25 0.71
CA LEU A 66 -8.42 4.07 0.79
C LEU A 66 -9.89 4.43 0.93
N GLU A 67 -10.23 5.65 1.34
CA GLU A 67 -11.60 6.15 1.48
C GLU A 67 -12.13 6.79 0.19
N GLY A 68 -11.25 7.10 -0.76
CA GLY A 68 -11.58 7.74 -2.03
C GLY A 68 -12.51 6.96 -2.94
#